data_AF-A0A2T1CB69-F1
#
_entry.id   AF-A0A2T1CB69-F1
#
_cell.length_a   1.000
_cell.length_b   1.000
_cell.length_c   1.000
_cell.angle_alpha   90.00
_cell.angle_beta   90.00
_cell.angle_gamma   90.00
#
_symmetry.space_group_name_H-M   'P 1'
#
loop_
_entity.id
_entity.type
_entity.pdbx_description
1 polymer ?
#
loop_
_entity_poly.entity_id
_entity_poly.type
_entity_poly.pdbx_seq_one_letter_code
_entity_poly.pdbx_strand_id
1 'polypeptide(L)'
;MIRPSSASSLDPIAQLDLHSPLPFRRQAFSHGMTTIAFLLTGLAILPLFAVLFSILRQGLPNLSLEALTSLPAPVGLEDVANGFANAILGTIVMVGIAALISIPLGVITAVYLAEFSRDSKAANTVRFIATILSGVPSIVVGVFAYAVIVLTTRQFSAMAGSFALAVLMLPIIVLSAEGALNLVPKEQRLASYALGGSRLQTIVKVVMRSATAGITTGALLSIARAA
;
A
#
# COMPACT_ATOMS: atom_id res chain seq x y z
N MET A 1 38.35 23.45 21.36
CA MET A 1 39.37 22.97 20.40
C MET A 1 38.71 21.84 19.58
N ILE A 2 37.99 22.21 18.53
CA ILE A 2 37.19 21.26 17.71
C ILE A 2 37.84 21.22 16.33
N ARG A 3 38.38 20.05 15.97
CA ARG A 3 38.98 19.77 14.67
C ARG A 3 37.86 19.23 13.76
N PRO A 4 37.52 19.88 12.63
CA PRO A 4 36.53 19.33 11.72
C PRO A 4 37.21 18.29 10.82
N SER A 5 37.07 17.00 11.15
CA SER A 5 37.21 15.88 10.21
C SER A 5 35.78 15.52 9.76
N SER A 6 35.38 15.46 8.50
CA SER A 6 36.03 14.75 7.39
C SER A 6 35.31 15.07 6.06
N ALA A 7 35.61 16.21 5.44
CA ALA A 7 35.14 16.54 4.07
C ALA A 7 36.18 16.19 2.97
N SER A 8 37.25 15.48 3.33
CA SER A 8 38.47 15.33 2.51
C SER A 8 38.65 13.96 1.84
N SER A 9 37.59 13.17 1.66
CA SER A 9 37.67 11.85 1.02
C SER A 9 36.74 11.68 -0.19
N LEU A 10 36.23 12.77 -0.75
CA LEU A 10 35.59 12.72 -2.06
C LEU A 10 36.69 12.83 -3.12
N ASP A 11 36.66 11.94 -4.11
CA ASP A 11 37.61 11.96 -5.22
C ASP A 11 37.70 13.38 -5.83
N PRO A 12 38.89 13.84 -6.22
CA PRO A 12 39.08 15.16 -6.82
C PRO A 12 38.16 15.44 -8.01
N ILE A 13 37.77 14.38 -8.73
CA ILE A 13 36.83 14.41 -9.87
C ILE A 13 35.39 14.72 -9.42
N ALA A 14 34.93 14.11 -8.33
CA ALA A 14 33.58 14.34 -7.79
C ALA A 14 33.43 15.77 -7.23
N GLN A 15 34.50 16.34 -6.67
CA GLN A 15 34.53 17.74 -6.25
C GLN A 15 34.56 18.71 -7.45
N LEU A 16 35.18 18.31 -8.59
CA LEU A 16 35.23 19.12 -9.82
C LEU A 16 33.85 19.19 -10.52
N ASP A 17 33.10 18.09 -10.53
CA ASP A 17 31.78 18.00 -11.18
C ASP A 17 30.68 18.78 -10.44
N LEU A 18 30.82 19.03 -9.14
CA LEU A 18 29.86 19.82 -8.36
C LEU A 18 29.95 21.33 -8.61
N HIS A 19 31.10 21.82 -9.10
CA HIS A 19 31.36 23.25 -9.28
C HIS A 19 31.37 23.71 -10.75
N SER A 20 31.19 22.79 -11.71
CA SER A 20 31.07 23.15 -13.12
C SER A 20 29.59 23.22 -13.53
N PRO A 21 29.12 24.32 -14.16
CA PRO A 21 27.77 24.37 -14.70
C PRO A 21 27.63 23.31 -15.79
N LEU A 22 26.53 22.55 -15.75
CA LEU A 22 26.21 21.55 -16.78
C LEU A 22 26.30 22.19 -18.17
N PRO A 23 26.74 21.45 -19.21
CA PRO A 23 26.85 22.00 -20.56
C PRO A 23 25.49 22.55 -21.01
N PHE A 24 25.48 23.74 -21.62
CA PHE A 24 24.27 24.50 -21.98
C PHE A 24 23.22 23.65 -22.71
N ARG A 25 23.64 22.73 -23.59
CA ARG A 25 22.74 21.79 -24.30
C ARG A 25 22.00 20.85 -23.35
N ARG A 26 22.67 20.32 -22.31
CA ARG A 26 22.08 19.43 -21.31
C ARG A 26 21.16 20.21 -20.37
N GLN A 27 21.53 21.44 -20.01
CA GLN A 27 20.70 22.30 -19.17
C GLN A 27 19.43 22.73 -19.91
N ALA A 28 19.53 23.18 -21.17
CA ALA A 28 18.38 23.52 -22.00
C ALA A 28 17.45 22.32 -22.25
N PHE A 29 18.02 21.14 -22.54
CA PHE A 29 17.25 19.90 -22.68
C PHE A 29 16.54 19.51 -21.38
N SER A 30 17.23 19.58 -20.23
CA SER A 30 16.62 19.30 -18.93
C SER A 30 15.47 20.26 -18.61
N HIS A 31 15.67 21.57 -18.80
CA HIS A 31 14.60 22.54 -18.57
C HIS A 31 13.43 22.35 -19.54
N GLY A 32 13.69 22.06 -20.82
CA GLY A 32 12.65 21.73 -21.80
C GLY A 32 11.84 20.51 -21.38
N MET A 33 12.51 19.41 -20.99
CA MET A 33 11.86 18.20 -20.50
C MET A 33 11.06 18.45 -19.21
N THR A 34 11.59 19.25 -18.28
CA THR A 34 10.87 19.63 -17.05
C THR A 34 9.63 20.46 -17.37
N THR A 35 9.70 21.45 -18.27
CA THR A 35 8.54 22.24 -18.68
C THR A 35 7.48 21.38 -19.35
N ILE A 36 7.89 20.48 -20.25
CA ILE A 36 6.96 19.52 -20.89
C ILE A 36 6.32 18.62 -19.83
N ALA A 37 7.08 18.11 -18.87
CA ALA A 37 6.55 17.29 -17.78
C ALA A 37 5.50 18.06 -16.98
N PHE A 38 5.77 19.30 -16.57
CA PHE A 38 4.79 20.14 -15.86
C PHE A 38 3.54 20.43 -16.69
N LEU A 39 3.68 20.68 -18.00
CA LEU A 39 2.54 20.89 -18.91
C LEU A 39 1.68 19.62 -19.01
N LEU A 40 2.29 18.45 -19.19
CA LEU A 40 1.59 17.17 -19.25
C LEU A 40 0.92 16.81 -17.92
N THR A 41 1.57 17.10 -16.78
CA THR A 41 0.95 16.97 -15.46
C THR A 41 -0.25 17.91 -15.33
N GLY A 42 -0.15 19.16 -15.76
CA GLY A 42 -1.27 20.10 -15.80
C GLY A 42 -2.43 19.58 -16.66
N LEU A 43 -2.13 19.03 -17.84
CA LEU A 43 -3.13 18.40 -18.71
C LEU A 43 -3.79 17.19 -18.04
N ALA A 44 -3.03 16.35 -17.35
CA ALA A 44 -3.53 15.17 -16.63
C ALA A 44 -4.42 15.53 -15.42
N ILE A 45 -4.23 16.71 -14.83
CA ILE A 45 -5.06 17.21 -13.73
C ILE A 45 -6.46 17.62 -14.23
N LEU A 46 -6.61 18.06 -15.48
CA LEU A 46 -7.90 18.47 -16.05
C LEU A 46 -8.99 17.38 -16.00
N PRO A 47 -8.77 16.13 -16.49
CA PRO A 47 -9.78 15.09 -16.40
C PRO A 47 -10.08 14.69 -14.95
N LEU A 48 -9.08 14.72 -14.05
CA LEU A 48 -9.30 14.49 -12.62
C LEU A 48 -10.28 15.51 -12.02
N PHE A 49 -10.06 16.81 -12.30
CA PHE A 49 -10.99 17.86 -11.87
C PHE A 49 -12.36 17.73 -12.55
N ALA A 50 -12.42 17.37 -13.83
CA ALA A 50 -13.67 17.19 -14.55
C ALA A 50 -14.52 16.05 -13.95
N VAL A 51 -13.90 14.91 -13.63
CA VAL A 51 -14.57 13.78 -12.97
C VAL A 51 -15.02 14.18 -11.57
N LEU A 52 -14.17 14.84 -10.77
CA LEU A 52 -14.54 15.28 -9.43
C LEU A 52 -15.71 16.28 -9.46
N PHE A 53 -15.67 17.25 -10.37
CA PHE A 53 -16.75 18.22 -10.56
C PHE A 53 -18.04 17.54 -11.02
N SER A 54 -17.96 16.57 -11.93
CA SER A 54 -19.12 15.79 -12.39
C SER A 54 -19.76 14.99 -11.25
N ILE A 55 -18.94 14.32 -10.43
CA ILE A 55 -19.40 13.57 -9.25
C ILE A 55 -20.07 14.52 -8.24
N LEU A 56 -19.48 15.68 -7.96
CA LEU A 56 -20.06 16.64 -7.02
C LEU A 56 -21.37 17.22 -7.55
N ARG A 57 -21.42 17.62 -8.82
CA ARG A 57 -22.61 18.22 -9.44
C ARG A 57 -23.78 17.24 -9.52
N GLN A 58 -23.52 15.98 -9.86
CA GLN A 58 -24.56 14.95 -9.98
C GLN A 58 -24.89 14.28 -8.64
N GLY A 59 -23.90 14.21 -7.74
CA GLY A 59 -24.02 13.54 -6.45
C GLY A 59 -24.65 14.39 -5.35
N LEU A 60 -24.21 15.65 -5.16
CA LEU A 60 -24.70 16.51 -4.05
C LEU A 60 -26.22 16.63 -3.97
N PRO A 61 -26.94 16.87 -5.10
CA PRO A 61 -28.40 17.00 -5.05
C PRO A 61 -29.13 15.73 -4.57
N ASN A 62 -28.50 14.57 -4.73
CA ASN A 62 -29.06 13.25 -4.39
C ASN A 62 -28.55 12.73 -3.03
N LEU A 63 -27.76 13.51 -2.29
CA LEU A 63 -27.31 13.15 -0.94
C LEU A 63 -28.41 13.44 0.08
N SER A 64 -29.30 12.48 0.26
CA SER A 64 -30.26 12.44 1.36
C SER A 64 -29.90 11.34 2.36
N LEU A 65 -30.41 11.46 3.58
CA LEU A 65 -30.30 10.41 4.60
C LEU A 65 -30.96 9.10 4.10
N GLU A 66 -32.02 9.24 3.31
CA GLU A 66 -32.71 8.14 2.65
C GLU A 66 -31.78 7.41 1.67
N ALA A 67 -31.00 8.11 0.82
CA ALA A 67 -30.05 7.51 -0.11
C ALA A 67 -28.93 6.68 0.59
N LEU A 68 -28.58 7.03 1.82
CA LEU A 68 -27.58 6.28 2.62
C LEU A 68 -28.15 5.01 3.25
N THR A 69 -29.45 5.00 3.56
CA THR A 69 -30.10 3.91 4.30
C THR A 69 -30.97 2.99 3.45
N SER A 70 -31.45 3.46 2.30
CA SER A 70 -32.33 2.69 1.44
C SER A 70 -31.56 1.75 0.52
N LEU A 71 -32.26 0.69 0.10
CA LEU A 71 -31.75 -0.23 -0.91
C LEU A 71 -31.83 0.42 -2.30
N PRO A 72 -31.03 -0.03 -3.27
CA PRO A 72 -31.14 0.44 -4.64
C PRO A 72 -32.54 0.15 -5.19
N ALA A 73 -33.17 1.16 -5.77
CA ALA A 73 -34.46 0.97 -6.45
C ALA A 73 -34.26 0.07 -7.68
N PRO A 74 -35.22 -0.82 -8.00
CA PRO A 74 -35.19 -1.56 -9.26
C PRO A 74 -35.15 -0.59 -10.45
N VAL A 75 -34.41 -0.95 -11.49
CA VAL A 75 -34.24 -0.11 -12.68
C VAL A 75 -35.61 0.25 -13.29
N GLY A 76 -35.87 1.55 -13.48
CA GLY A 76 -37.10 2.05 -14.12
C GLY A 76 -38.25 2.40 -13.19
N LEU A 77 -38.07 2.34 -11.86
CA LEU A 77 -39.04 2.83 -10.88
C LEU A 77 -38.51 4.09 -10.21
N GLU A 78 -39.08 5.25 -10.54
CA GLU A 78 -38.65 6.57 -10.02
C GLU A 78 -39.27 6.90 -8.65
N ASP A 79 -40.33 6.18 -8.25
CA ASP A 79 -41.09 6.42 -7.01
C ASP A 79 -40.60 5.63 -5.78
N VAL A 80 -39.50 4.87 -5.91
CA VAL A 80 -38.94 4.06 -4.82
C VAL A 80 -37.65 4.69 -4.33
N ALA A 81 -37.47 4.70 -3.00
CA ALA A 81 -36.26 5.18 -2.33
C ALA A 81 -35.00 4.55 -2.96
N ASN A 82 -34.22 5.36 -3.67
CA ASN A 82 -33.03 4.90 -4.40
C ASN A 82 -31.76 5.18 -3.58
N GLY A 83 -31.19 4.13 -2.99
CA GLY A 83 -30.01 4.25 -2.12
C GLY A 83 -28.91 3.24 -2.42
N PHE A 84 -27.80 3.39 -1.71
CA PHE A 84 -26.60 2.55 -1.87
C PHE A 84 -26.13 1.94 -0.54
N ALA A 85 -27.05 1.75 0.41
CA ALA A 85 -26.78 1.21 1.73
C ALA A 85 -26.10 -0.18 1.68
N ASN A 86 -26.54 -1.03 0.75
CA ASN A 86 -25.98 -2.36 0.52
C ASN A 86 -24.52 -2.31 0.01
N ALA A 87 -24.15 -1.30 -0.78
CA ALA A 87 -22.78 -1.12 -1.25
C ALA A 87 -21.84 -0.68 -0.11
N ILE A 88 -22.31 0.22 0.77
CA ILE A 88 -21.57 0.63 1.97
C ILE A 88 -21.37 -0.56 2.90
N LEU A 89 -22.45 -1.24 3.28
CA LEU A 89 -22.39 -2.41 4.17
C LEU A 89 -21.57 -3.54 3.55
N GLY A 90 -21.76 -3.81 2.26
CA GLY A 90 -20.99 -4.82 1.54
C GLY A 90 -19.50 -4.55 1.58
N THR A 91 -19.09 -3.30 1.32
CA THR A 91 -17.68 -2.90 1.37
C THR A 91 -17.10 -3.04 2.78
N ILE A 92 -17.80 -2.55 3.80
CA ILE A 92 -17.35 -2.66 5.20
C ILE A 92 -17.16 -4.13 5.61
N VAL A 93 -18.13 -4.98 5.29
CA VAL A 93 -18.07 -6.41 5.63
C VAL A 93 -16.93 -7.09 4.87
N MET A 94 -16.82 -6.87 3.56
CA MET A 94 -15.79 -7.54 2.74
C MET A 94 -14.37 -7.10 3.10
N VAL A 95 -14.15 -5.78 3.22
CA VAL A 95 -12.86 -5.21 3.61
C VAL A 95 -12.53 -5.59 5.05
N GLY A 96 -13.51 -5.58 5.95
CA GLY A 96 -13.33 -5.99 7.35
C GLY A 96 -12.86 -7.43 7.48
N ILE A 97 -13.52 -8.38 6.81
CA ILE A 97 -13.12 -9.80 6.81
C ILE A 97 -11.74 -9.96 6.16
N ALA A 98 -11.50 -9.31 5.02
CA ALA A 98 -10.21 -9.37 4.33
C ALA A 98 -9.07 -8.83 5.20
N ALA A 99 -9.28 -7.70 5.90
CA ALA A 99 -8.31 -7.10 6.80
C ALA A 99 -8.04 -7.99 8.03
N LEU A 100 -9.08 -8.56 8.64
CA LEU A 100 -8.97 -9.47 9.78
C LEU A 100 -8.12 -10.71 9.47
N ILE A 101 -8.09 -11.16 8.22
CA ILE A 101 -7.28 -12.31 7.79
C ILE A 101 -5.89 -11.86 7.33
N SER A 102 -5.83 -10.88 6.42
CA SER A 102 -4.60 -10.50 5.72
C SER A 102 -3.62 -9.72 6.60
N ILE A 103 -4.09 -8.87 7.53
CA ILE A 103 -3.22 -8.08 8.41
C ILE A 103 -2.42 -8.98 9.36
N PRO A 104 -3.04 -9.83 10.21
CA PRO A 104 -2.25 -10.66 11.12
C PRO A 104 -1.35 -11.63 10.36
N LEU A 105 -1.84 -12.25 9.29
CA LEU A 105 -1.05 -13.18 8.49
C LEU A 105 0.15 -12.47 7.84
N GLY A 106 -0.09 -11.32 7.22
CA GLY A 106 0.95 -10.53 6.57
C GLY A 106 2.00 -10.00 7.54
N VAL A 107 1.59 -9.54 8.73
CA VAL A 107 2.51 -9.06 9.76
C VAL A 107 3.35 -10.20 10.32
N ILE A 108 2.77 -11.37 10.60
CA ILE A 108 3.52 -12.54 11.06
C ILE A 108 4.55 -12.98 10.00
N THR A 109 4.14 -13.04 8.73
CA THR A 109 5.05 -13.34 7.62
C THR A 109 6.16 -12.30 7.53
N ALA A 110 5.86 -11.00 7.63
CA ALA A 110 6.86 -9.94 7.61
C ALA A 110 7.87 -10.06 8.77
N VAL A 111 7.41 -10.39 9.97
CA VAL A 111 8.29 -10.64 11.14
C VAL A 111 9.21 -11.84 10.89
N TYR A 112 8.66 -12.92 10.32
CA TYR A 112 9.46 -14.10 9.97
C TYR A 112 10.54 -13.77 8.92
N LEU A 113 10.18 -13.02 7.88
CA LEU A 113 11.09 -12.59 6.81
C LEU A 113 12.18 -11.63 7.32
N ALA A 114 11.80 -10.64 8.13
CA ALA A 114 12.70 -9.59 8.60
C ALA A 114 13.69 -10.07 9.68
N GLU A 115 13.27 -10.96 10.58
CA GLU A 115 14.07 -11.30 11.76
C GLU A 115 14.60 -12.73 11.77
N PHE A 116 13.85 -13.70 11.24
CA PHE A 116 14.24 -15.11 11.29
C PHE A 116 14.99 -15.57 10.05
N SER A 117 14.70 -14.94 8.90
CA SER A 117 15.07 -15.50 7.60
C SER A 117 15.72 -14.48 6.66
N ARG A 118 16.51 -13.52 7.17
CA ARG A 118 17.12 -12.47 6.34
C ARG A 118 17.76 -12.99 5.04
N ASP A 119 18.52 -14.10 5.13
CA ASP A 119 19.25 -14.70 4.01
C ASP A 119 18.83 -16.15 3.70
N SER A 120 17.69 -16.61 4.20
CA SER A 120 17.25 -17.99 3.94
C SER A 120 16.66 -18.13 2.54
N LYS A 121 16.93 -19.27 1.88
CA LYS A 121 16.32 -19.58 0.57
C LYS A 121 14.79 -19.50 0.62
N ALA A 122 14.19 -19.95 1.72
CA ALA A 122 12.75 -19.91 1.94
C ALA A 122 12.22 -18.47 1.96
N ALA A 123 12.86 -17.53 2.68
CA ALA A 123 12.42 -16.14 2.69
C ALA A 123 12.60 -15.46 1.33
N ASN A 124 13.69 -15.73 0.62
CA ASN A 124 13.86 -15.19 -0.73
C ASN A 124 12.77 -15.69 -1.68
N THR A 125 12.36 -16.96 -1.57
CA THR A 125 11.21 -17.49 -2.32
C THR A 125 9.90 -16.78 -1.94
N VAL A 126 9.63 -16.59 -0.65
CA VAL A 126 8.41 -15.88 -0.21
C VAL A 126 8.40 -14.43 -0.69
N ARG A 127 9.53 -13.71 -0.60
CA ARG A 127 9.67 -12.34 -1.13
C ARG A 127 9.42 -12.29 -2.63
N PHE A 128 10.00 -13.24 -3.37
CA PHE A 128 9.81 -13.34 -4.81
C PHE A 128 8.34 -13.56 -5.18
N ILE A 129 7.67 -14.50 -4.50
CA ILE A 129 6.23 -14.75 -4.69
C ILE A 129 5.41 -13.50 -4.34
N ALA A 130 5.68 -12.85 -3.20
CA ALA A 130 4.97 -11.63 -2.81
C ALA A 130 5.16 -10.49 -3.83
N THR A 131 6.37 -10.35 -4.38
CA THR A 131 6.68 -9.36 -5.41
C THR A 131 5.94 -9.66 -6.72
N ILE A 132 5.89 -10.93 -7.14
CA ILE A 132 5.10 -11.34 -8.30
C ILE A 132 3.62 -11.06 -8.07
N LEU A 133 3.07 -11.48 -6.93
CA LEU A 133 1.66 -11.29 -6.58
C LEU A 133 1.28 -9.81 -6.57
N SER A 134 2.18 -8.93 -6.11
CA SER A 134 1.96 -7.47 -6.17
C SER A 134 1.92 -6.90 -7.58
N GLY A 135 2.53 -7.58 -8.56
CA GLY A 135 2.51 -7.22 -9.98
C GLY A 135 1.32 -7.79 -10.75
N VAL A 136 0.57 -8.74 -10.17
CA VAL A 136 -0.61 -9.33 -10.81
C VAL A 136 -1.72 -8.26 -10.91
N PRO A 137 -2.32 -8.07 -12.10
CA PRO A 137 -3.47 -7.17 -12.24
C PRO A 137 -4.62 -7.58 -11.33
N SER A 138 -5.26 -6.62 -10.66
CA SER A 138 -6.33 -6.90 -9.69
C SER A 138 -7.51 -7.69 -10.29
N ILE A 139 -7.83 -7.45 -11.55
CA ILE A 139 -8.88 -8.17 -12.27
C ILE A 139 -8.60 -9.67 -12.36
N VAL A 140 -7.34 -10.08 -12.51
CA VAL A 140 -6.95 -11.49 -12.61
C VAL A 140 -7.21 -12.20 -11.28
N VAL A 141 -6.89 -11.55 -10.16
CA VAL A 141 -7.18 -12.09 -8.82
C VAL A 141 -8.69 -12.18 -8.58
N GLY A 142 -9.46 -11.21 -9.06
CA GLY A 142 -10.92 -11.26 -9.01
C GLY A 142 -11.51 -12.45 -9.78
N VAL A 143 -11.06 -12.68 -11.02
CA VAL A 143 -11.49 -13.83 -11.84
C VAL A 143 -11.04 -15.16 -11.22
N PHE A 144 -9.85 -15.21 -10.62
CA PHE A 144 -9.39 -16.39 -9.88
C PHE A 144 -10.30 -16.72 -8.69
N ALA A 145 -10.64 -15.72 -7.88
CA ALA A 145 -11.55 -15.91 -6.74
C ALA A 145 -12.95 -16.35 -7.20
N TYR A 146 -13.44 -15.79 -8.31
CA TYR A 146 -14.69 -16.23 -8.93
C TYR A 146 -14.63 -17.71 -9.34
N ALA A 147 -13.55 -18.13 -10.02
CA ALA A 147 -13.39 -19.50 -10.48
C ALA A 147 -13.30 -20.51 -9.32
N VAL A 148 -12.56 -20.17 -8.25
CA VAL A 148 -12.34 -21.09 -7.12
C VAL A 148 -13.55 -21.16 -6.18
N ILE A 149 -14.15 -20.01 -5.85
CA ILE A 149 -15.20 -19.94 -4.83
C ILE A 149 -16.58 -19.91 -5.48
N VAL A 150 -16.84 -18.97 -6.39
CA VAL A 150 -18.21 -18.75 -6.90
C VAL A 150 -18.68 -19.92 -7.75
N LEU A 151 -17.83 -20.50 -8.61
CA LEU A 151 -18.23 -21.67 -9.41
C LEU A 151 -18.45 -22.92 -8.54
N THR A 152 -17.68 -23.09 -7.46
CA THR A 152 -17.81 -24.22 -6.54
C THR A 152 -19.06 -24.08 -5.67
N THR A 153 -19.30 -22.89 -5.12
CA THR A 153 -20.43 -22.63 -4.20
C THR A 153 -21.73 -22.31 -4.95
N ARG A 154 -21.64 -22.01 -6.26
CA ARG A 154 -22.72 -21.55 -7.15
C ARG A 154 -23.51 -20.35 -6.63
N GLN A 155 -22.91 -19.55 -5.75
CA GLN A 155 -23.53 -18.39 -5.13
C GLN A 155 -22.51 -17.26 -5.01
N PHE A 156 -23.00 -16.03 -5.22
CA PHE A 156 -22.24 -14.82 -4.88
C PHE A 156 -22.37 -14.57 -3.38
N SER A 157 -21.23 -14.41 -2.70
CA SER A 157 -21.19 -14.18 -1.26
C SER A 157 -20.12 -13.17 -0.89
N ALA A 158 -20.33 -12.47 0.22
CA ALA A 158 -19.33 -11.56 0.78
C ALA A 158 -18.02 -12.29 1.11
N MET A 159 -18.07 -13.58 1.44
CA MET A 159 -16.89 -14.40 1.69
C MET A 159 -16.02 -14.58 0.44
N ALA A 160 -16.63 -14.76 -0.73
CA ALA A 160 -15.91 -14.88 -2.00
C ALA A 160 -15.18 -13.56 -2.35
N GLY A 161 -15.83 -12.42 -2.17
CA GLY A 161 -15.21 -11.10 -2.34
C GLY A 161 -14.09 -10.84 -1.34
N SER A 162 -14.33 -11.16 -0.06
CA SER A 162 -13.33 -11.01 1.01
C SER A 162 -12.08 -11.83 0.76
N PHE A 163 -12.23 -13.04 0.20
CA PHE A 163 -11.08 -13.87 -0.20
C PHE A 163 -10.26 -13.20 -1.30
N ALA A 164 -10.90 -12.67 -2.34
CA ALA A 164 -10.21 -11.96 -3.41
C ALA A 164 -9.43 -10.76 -2.87
N LEU A 165 -10.07 -9.96 -2.00
CA LEU A 165 -9.45 -8.80 -1.36
C LEU A 165 -8.29 -9.23 -0.45
N ALA A 166 -8.44 -10.29 0.35
CA ALA A 166 -7.38 -10.79 1.23
C ALA A 166 -6.13 -11.19 0.44
N VAL A 167 -6.30 -11.86 -0.71
CA VAL A 167 -5.19 -12.24 -1.60
C VAL A 167 -4.48 -11.00 -2.17
N LEU A 168 -5.23 -9.94 -2.52
CA LEU A 168 -4.65 -8.69 -3.02
C LEU A 168 -3.92 -7.90 -1.93
N MET A 169 -4.47 -7.87 -0.71
CA MET A 169 -3.91 -7.11 0.41
C MET A 169 -2.64 -7.73 0.98
N LEU A 170 -2.56 -9.07 1.00
CA LEU A 170 -1.47 -9.83 1.63
C LEU A 170 -0.06 -9.43 1.15
N PRO A 171 0.27 -9.40 -0.16
CA PRO A 171 1.63 -9.03 -0.59
C PRO A 171 2.00 -7.59 -0.22
N ILE A 172 1.04 -6.66 -0.26
CA ILE A 172 1.26 -5.25 0.11
C ILE A 172 1.62 -5.14 1.60
N ILE A 173 0.87 -5.84 2.46
CA ILE A 173 1.10 -5.85 3.91
C ILE A 173 2.46 -6.48 4.23
N VAL A 174 2.77 -7.65 3.63
CA VAL A 174 4.04 -8.35 3.86
C VAL A 174 5.24 -7.46 3.49
N LEU A 175 5.25 -6.91 2.28
CA LEU A 175 6.37 -6.10 1.77
C LEU A 175 6.53 -4.79 2.55
N SER A 176 5.41 -4.11 2.87
CA SER A 176 5.45 -2.86 3.63
C SER A 176 5.87 -3.08 5.08
N ALA A 177 5.35 -4.12 5.75
CA ALA A 177 5.70 -4.43 7.12
C ALA A 177 7.14 -4.93 7.24
N GLU A 178 7.62 -5.75 6.28
CA GLU A 178 9.01 -6.17 6.23
C GLU A 178 9.96 -4.98 6.05
N GLY A 179 9.62 -4.07 5.12
CA GLY A 179 10.36 -2.82 4.94
C GLY A 179 10.44 -2.01 6.23
N ALA A 180 9.31 -1.85 6.92
CA ALA A 180 9.25 -1.13 8.21
C ALA A 180 10.10 -1.78 9.31
N LEU A 181 10.08 -3.11 9.43
CA LEU A 181 10.89 -3.85 10.41
C LEU A 181 12.39 -3.75 10.11
N ASN A 182 12.77 -3.73 8.83
CA ASN A 182 14.17 -3.60 8.41
C ASN A 182 14.74 -2.20 8.65
N LEU A 183 13.91 -1.16 8.71
CA LEU A 183 14.32 0.22 9.02
C LEU A 183 14.67 0.43 10.50
N VAL A 184 14.26 -0.49 11.40
CA VAL A 184 14.61 -0.40 12.81
C VAL A 184 16.14 -0.52 12.95
N PRO A 185 16.83 0.40 13.65
CA PRO A 185 18.29 0.36 13.81
C PRO A 185 18.78 -0.91 14.54
N LYS A 186 19.99 -1.39 14.23
CA LYS A 186 20.57 -2.59 14.88
C LYS A 186 20.92 -2.33 16.34
N GLU A 187 21.26 -1.09 16.67
CA GLU A 187 21.64 -0.61 17.99
C GLU A 187 20.52 -0.87 19.01
N GLN A 188 19.26 -0.68 18.61
CA GLN A 188 18.09 -0.97 19.46
C GLN A 188 17.97 -2.46 19.80
N ARG A 189 18.31 -3.34 18.83
CA ARG A 189 18.30 -4.80 19.06
C ARG A 189 19.42 -5.20 20.01
N LEU A 190 20.63 -4.70 19.77
CA LEU A 190 21.81 -4.98 20.60
C LEU A 190 21.64 -4.47 22.05
N ALA A 191 21.06 -3.28 22.23
CA ALA A 191 20.74 -2.76 23.55
C ALA A 191 19.76 -3.66 24.32
N SER A 192 18.73 -4.19 23.64
CA SER A 192 17.81 -5.15 24.25
C SER A 192 18.49 -6.45 24.66
N TYR A 193 19.44 -6.96 23.87
CA TYR A 193 20.21 -8.15 24.21
C TYR A 193 21.16 -7.89 25.39
N ALA A 194 21.79 -6.72 25.46
CA ALA A 194 22.66 -6.32 26.57
C ALA A 194 21.92 -6.23 27.92
N LEU A 195 20.62 -5.90 27.89
CA LEU A 195 19.72 -5.91 29.05
C LEU A 195 19.20 -7.31 29.41
N GLY A 196 19.69 -8.37 28.76
CA GLY A 196 19.27 -9.76 29.01
C GLY A 196 17.95 -10.16 28.35
N GLY A 197 17.44 -9.37 27.39
CA GLY A 197 16.22 -9.70 26.66
C GLY A 197 16.37 -10.93 25.76
N SER A 198 15.37 -11.81 25.75
CA SER A 198 15.34 -12.94 24.82
C SER A 198 15.00 -12.48 23.40
N ARG A 199 15.35 -13.27 22.37
CA ARG A 199 15.06 -12.95 20.96
C ARG A 199 13.59 -12.60 20.72
N LEU A 200 12.67 -13.38 21.27
CA LEU A 200 11.24 -13.13 21.12
C LEU A 200 10.80 -11.84 21.84
N GLN A 201 11.36 -11.57 23.03
CA GLN A 201 11.08 -10.33 23.76
C GLN A 201 11.58 -9.10 22.98
N THR A 202 12.78 -9.14 22.42
CA THR A 202 13.32 -8.05 21.60
C THR A 202 12.44 -7.79 20.38
N ILE A 203 12.00 -8.84 19.69
CA ILE A 203 11.11 -8.71 18.51
C ILE A 203 9.80 -8.06 18.90
N VAL A 204 9.10 -8.60 19.89
CA VAL A 204 7.74 -8.16 20.23
C VAL A 204 7.75 -6.81 20.94
N LYS A 205 8.65 -6.59 21.90
CA LYS A 205 8.62 -5.40 22.76
C LYS A 205 9.39 -4.21 22.19
N VAL A 206 10.41 -4.45 21.36
CA VAL A 206 11.29 -3.38 20.85
C VAL A 206 11.06 -3.19 19.34
N VAL A 207 11.33 -4.21 18.54
CA VAL A 207 11.35 -4.09 17.07
C VAL A 207 9.94 -3.84 16.52
N MET A 208 8.97 -4.69 16.86
CA MET A 208 7.58 -4.54 16.43
C MET A 208 7.00 -3.21 16.91
N ARG A 209 7.28 -2.83 18.17
CA ARG A 209 6.81 -1.56 18.74
C ARG A 209 7.38 -0.35 17.98
N SER A 210 8.67 -0.37 17.67
CA SER A 210 9.30 0.69 16.88
C SER A 210 8.81 0.75 15.43
N ALA A 211 8.40 -0.38 14.85
CA ALA A 211 7.92 -0.46 13.47
C ALA A 211 6.41 -0.26 13.31
N THR A 212 5.65 -0.07 14.41
CA THR A 212 4.18 0.06 14.39
C THR A 212 3.66 1.12 13.43
N ALA A 213 4.29 2.29 13.35
CA ALA A 213 3.91 3.34 12.40
C ALA A 213 4.02 2.89 10.94
N GLY A 214 5.08 2.15 10.60
CA GLY A 214 5.26 1.60 9.25
C GLY A 214 4.30 0.46 8.93
N ILE A 215 4.05 -0.44 9.90
CA ILE A 215 3.10 -1.54 9.76
C ILE A 215 1.67 -1.02 9.57
N THR A 216 1.26 -0.04 10.39
CA THR A 216 -0.08 0.59 10.29
C THR A 216 -0.25 1.32 8.98
N THR A 217 0.76 2.05 8.51
CA THR A 217 0.74 2.69 7.18
C THR A 217 0.58 1.65 6.07
N GLY A 218 1.32 0.55 6.13
CA GLY A 218 1.20 -0.55 5.16
C GLY A 218 -0.18 -1.19 5.15
N ALA A 219 -0.78 -1.40 6.33
CA ALA A 219 -2.13 -1.93 6.46
C ALA A 219 -3.20 -0.95 5.95
N LEU A 220 -3.06 0.35 6.22
CA LEU A 220 -3.98 1.36 5.70
C LEU A 220 -3.86 1.49 4.18
N LEU A 221 -2.64 1.45 3.64
CA LEU A 221 -2.40 1.49 2.19
C LEU A 221 -3.01 0.29 1.48
N SER A 222 -2.91 -0.91 2.07
CA SER A 222 -3.51 -2.11 1.48
C SER A 222 -5.04 -2.05 1.50
N ILE A 223 -5.64 -1.56 2.60
CA ILE A 223 -7.09 -1.33 2.70
C ILE A 223 -7.53 -0.31 1.65
N ALA A 224 -6.87 0.85 1.58
CA ALA A 224 -7.24 1.94 0.68
C ALA A 224 -7.13 1.57 -0.81
N ARG A 225 -6.24 0.64 -1.17
CA ARG A 225 -6.11 0.15 -2.54
C ARG A 225 -7.13 -0.96 -2.88
N ALA A 226 -7.57 -1.70 -1.87
CA ALA A 226 -8.49 -2.82 -2.04
C ALA A 226 -9.97 -2.39 -2.01
N ALA A 227 -10.28 -1.32 -1.26
CA ALA A 227 -11.62 -0.75 -1.09
C ALA A 227 -12.03 0.20 -2.23
#